data_AF-A0A2X3B9M8-F1
#
_entry.id   AF-A0A2X3B9M8-F1
#
_cell.length_a   1.000
_cell.length_b   1.000
_cell.length_c   1.000
_cell.angle_alpha   90.00
_cell.angle_beta   90.00
_cell.angle_gamma   90.00
#
_symmetry.space_group_name_H-M   'P 1'
#
loop_
_entity.id
_entity.type
_entity.pdbx_description
1 polymer ?
#
loop_
_entity_poly.entity_id
_entity_poly.type
_entity_poly.pdbx_seq_one_letter_code
_entity_poly.pdbx_strand_id
1 'polypeptide(L)' 'MSIFRILCVVFVLFVSLGCEGNSLNHIKSKDKIRIGVSEKVPPIAYINENGELDGFEIKLAKKNRQRSTWR' A
#
# COMPACT_ATOMS: atom_id res chain seq x y z
N MET A 1 6.54 -4.58 47.84
CA MET A 1 7.55 -4.32 46.79
C MET A 1 7.45 -5.23 45.58
N SER A 2 6.96 -6.48 45.70
CA SER A 2 6.87 -7.40 44.54
C SER A 2 5.77 -7.03 43.52
N ILE A 3 4.58 -6.62 43.99
CA ILE A 3 3.43 -6.33 43.12
C ILE A 3 3.65 -5.09 42.23
N PHE A 4 4.32 -4.06 42.75
CA PHE A 4 4.61 -2.84 41.98
C PHE A 4 5.56 -3.13 40.82
N ARG A 5 6.53 -4.03 41.03
CA ARG A 5 7.44 -4.46 39.96
C ARG A 5 6.72 -5.25 38.87
N ILE A 6 5.82 -6.15 39.25
CA ILE A 6 4.99 -6.89 38.28
C ILE A 6 4.14 -5.93 37.45
N LEU A 7 3.53 -4.94 38.10
CA LEU A 7 2.67 -3.96 37.44
C LEU A 7 3.47 -3.09 36.44
N CYS A 8 4.70 -2.68 36.81
CA CYS A 8 5.59 -1.98 35.89
C CYS A 8 6.00 -2.84 34.69
N VAL A 9 6.30 -4.13 34.88
CA VAL A 9 6.67 -5.02 33.76
C VAL A 9 5.49 -5.23 32.81
N VAL A 10 4.28 -5.43 33.33
CA VAL A 10 3.06 -5.56 32.53
C VAL A 10 2.75 -4.27 31.74
N PHE A 11 2.95 -3.11 32.36
CA PHE A 11 2.74 -1.82 31.70
C PHE A 11 3.74 -1.59 30.56
N VAL A 12 5.02 -1.95 30.76
CA VAL A 12 6.06 -1.85 29.72
C VAL A 12 5.76 -2.79 28.54
N LEU A 13 5.26 -3.99 28.80
CA LEU A 13 4.82 -4.95 27.77
C LEU A 13 3.61 -4.45 26.96
N PHE A 14 2.69 -3.72 27.60
CA PHE A 14 1.53 -3.15 26.92
C PHE A 14 1.91 -2.01 25.98
N VAL A 15 2.93 -1.22 26.34
CA VAL A 15 3.41 -0.09 25.52
C VAL A 15 4.17 -0.58 24.28
N SER A 16 4.87 -1.73 24.35
CA SER A 16 5.62 -2.28 23.21
C SER A 16 4.75 -2.97 22.15
N LEU A 17 3.45 -3.15 22.38
CA LEU A 17 2.48 -3.63 21.38
C LEU A 17 1.90 -2.49 20.51
N GLY A 18 2.43 -1.27 20.63
CA GLY A 18 1.99 -0.11 19.86
C GLY A 18 2.12 -0.31 18.34
N CYS A 19 1.04 0.01 17.62
CA CYS A 19 0.83 -0.28 16.21
C CYS A 19 1.98 0.14 15.29
N GLU A 20 2.56 -0.84 14.60
CA GLU A 20 3.39 -0.61 13.42
C GLU A 20 2.47 -0.34 12.22
N GLY A 21 2.33 0.93 11.84
CA GLY A 21 1.49 1.37 10.73
C GLY A 21 2.07 0.97 9.38
N ASN A 22 1.78 -0.26 8.93
CA ASN A 22 2.21 -0.71 7.61
C ASN A 22 1.31 -0.10 6.51
N SER A 23 1.80 0.92 5.80
CA SER A 23 1.12 1.56 4.67
C SER A 23 0.63 0.55 3.62
N LEU A 24 1.35 -0.56 3.41
CA LEU A 24 0.95 -1.61 2.49
C LEU A 24 -0.34 -2.29 2.93
N ASN A 25 -0.50 -2.57 4.23
CA ASN A 25 -1.71 -3.20 4.78
C ASN A 25 -2.93 -2.29 4.63
N HIS A 26 -2.74 -0.97 4.78
CA HIS A 26 -3.79 0.02 4.55
C HIS A 26 -4.19 0.16 3.08
N ILE A 27 -3.24 -0.05 2.16
CA ILE A 27 -3.50 -0.05 0.73
C ILE A 27 -4.22 -1.34 0.31
N LYS A 28 -3.78 -2.48 0.84
CA LYS A 28 -4.41 -3.79 0.65
C LYS A 28 -5.86 -3.81 1.15
N SER A 29 -6.13 -3.23 2.33
CA SER A 29 -7.48 -3.20 2.90
C SER A 29 -8.50 -2.39 2.07
N LYS A 30 -8.03 -1.46 1.23
CA LYS A 30 -8.87 -0.64 0.35
C LYS A 30 -9.10 -1.24 -1.04
N ASP A 31 -8.40 -2.33 -1.38
CA ASP A 31 -8.40 -3.00 -2.69
C ASP A 31 -8.20 -2.06 -3.91
N LYS A 32 -7.61 -0.88 -3.65
CA LYS A 32 -7.47 0.21 -4.61
C LYS A 32 -6.15 0.92 -4.41
N ILE A 33 -5.42 1.10 -5.50
CA ILE A 33 -4.21 1.91 -5.58
C ILE A 33 -4.46 3.03 -6.60
N ARG A 34 -4.14 4.27 -6.21
CA ARG A 34 -4.20 5.45 -7.09
C ARG A 34 -2.77 5.80 -7.50
N ILE A 35 -2.50 5.86 -8.80
CA ILE A 35 -1.18 6.16 -9.37
C ILE A 35 -1.36 7.36 -10.30
N GLY A 36 -0.65 8.45 -10.03
CA GLY A 36 -0.62 9.61 -10.92
C GLY A 36 0.37 9.37 -12.06
N VAL A 37 -0.03 9.68 -13.29
CA VAL A 37 0.81 9.54 -14.49
C VAL A 37 0.73 10.80 -15.34
N SER A 38 1.76 11.05 -16.16
CA SER A 38 1.75 12.12 -17.16
C SER A 38 1.27 11.57 -18.49
N GLU A 39 0.11 12.03 -18.97
CA GLU A 39 -0.60 11.46 -20.12
C GLU A 39 -0.06 11.91 -21.50
N LYS A 40 1.12 12.54 -21.54
CA LYS A 40 1.71 13.12 -22.76
C LYS A 40 3.13 12.62 -23.02
N VAL A 41 3.44 11.41 -22.57
CA VAL A 41 4.77 10.80 -22.72
C VAL A 41 4.65 9.44 -23.42
N PRO A 42 4.28 9.38 -24.71
CA PRO A 42 4.34 8.12 -25.46
C PRO A 42 5.78 7.60 -25.54
N PRO A 43 6.02 6.28 -25.46
CA PRO A 43 5.07 5.17 -25.26
C PRO A 43 4.86 4.80 -23.77
N ILE A 44 5.36 5.61 -22.84
CA ILE A 44 5.39 5.34 -21.39
C ILE A 44 3.98 5.46 -20.79
N ALA A 45 3.31 6.59 -21.01
CA ALA A 45 1.92 6.85 -20.65
C ALA A 45 1.31 7.90 -21.58
N TYR A 46 0.16 7.60 -22.18
CA TYR A 46 -0.53 8.48 -23.13
C TYR A 46 -2.02 8.16 -23.24
N ILE A 47 -2.81 9.10 -23.75
CA ILE A 47 -4.19 8.84 -24.18
C ILE A 47 -4.18 8.30 -25.60
N ASN A 48 -4.73 7.09 -25.80
CA ASN A 48 -4.82 6.46 -27.11
C ASN A 48 -5.98 7.02 -27.95
N GLU A 49 -6.16 6.48 -29.17
CA GLU A 49 -7.19 6.91 -30.11
C GLU A 49 -8.63 6.71 -29.59
N ASN A 50 -8.82 5.78 -28.66
CA ASN A 50 -10.12 5.51 -28.03
C ASN A 50 -10.39 6.46 -26.84
N GLY A 51 -9.48 7.39 -26.53
CA GLY A 51 -9.59 8.25 -25.36
C GLY A 51 -9.21 7.56 -24.05
N GLU A 52 -8.57 6.39 -24.10
CA GLU A 52 -8.17 5.62 -22.92
C GLU A 52 -6.71 5.83 -22.56
N LEU A 53 -6.41 5.81 -21.25
CA LEU A 53 -5.04 5.81 -20.75
C LEU A 53 -4.34 4.47 -21.08
N ASP A 54 -3.28 4.55 -21.88
CA ASP A 54 -2.46 3.43 -22.32
C ASP A 54 -0.95 3.77 -22.19
N GLY A 55 -0.10 2.78 -22.41
CA GLY A 55 1.35 2.89 -22.33
C GLY A 55 2.00 1.77 -21.54
N PHE A 56 3.33 1.73 -21.56
CA PHE A 56 4.11 0.71 -20.87
C PHE A 56 3.83 0.65 -19.37
N GLU A 57 3.83 1.81 -18.69
CA GLU A 57 3.63 1.87 -17.24
C GLU A 57 2.20 1.44 -16.85
N ILE A 58 1.23 1.78 -17.70
CA ILE A 58 -0.18 1.42 -17.51
C ILE A 58 -0.36 -0.09 -17.62
N LYS A 59 0.26 -0.71 -18.62
CA LYS A 59 0.25 -2.18 -18.80
C LYS A 59 0.95 -2.88 -17.64
N LEU A 60 2.08 -2.35 -17.18
CA LEU A 60 2.82 -2.88 -16.04
C LEU A 60 1.98 -2.81 -14.75
N ALA A 61 1.35 -1.67 -14.47
CA ALA A 61 0.49 -1.50 -13.31
C ALA A 61 -0.73 -2.45 -13.34
N LYS A 62 -1.39 -2.58 -14.49
CA LYS A 62 -2.51 -3.53 -14.69
C LYS A 62 -2.06 -4.97 -14.46
N LYS A 63 -0.91 -5.37 -15.00
CA LYS A 63 -0.34 -6.72 -14.82
C LYS A 63 0.02 -6.99 -13.36
N ASN A 64 0.65 -6.04 -12.68
CA ASN A 64 1.01 -6.18 -11.28
C ASN A 64 -0.22 -6.28 -10.39
N ARG A 65 -1.30 -5.53 -10.69
CA ARG A 65 -2.59 -5.68 -10.01
C ARG A 65 -3.18 -7.09 -10.17
N GLN A 66 -3.15 -7.64 -11.39
CA GLN A 66 -3.68 -8.98 -11.66
C GLN A 66 -2.84 -10.08 -11.02
N ARG A 67 -1.51 -9.95 -11.02
CA ARG A 67 -0.60 -10.88 -10.36
C ARG A 67 -0.74 -10.82 -8.84
N SER A 68 -0.89 -9.60 -8.33
CA SER A 68 -1.10 -9.32 -6.92
C SER A 68 -2.56 -9.47 -6.52
N THR A 69 -3.24 -10.55 -6.94
CA THR A 69 -4.40 -11.06 -6.18
C THR A 69 -3.95 -11.10 -4.72
N TRP A 70 -4.37 -10.09 -3.95
CA TRP A 70 -3.72 -9.64 -2.72
C TRP A 70 -4.00 -10.63 -1.58
N ARG A 71 -3.39 -11.83 -1.66
CA ARG A 71 -3.30 -12.76 -0.54
C ARG A 71 -2.24 -12.30 0.46
#